data_AF-A0A2D9CEV2-F1
#
_entry.id   AF-A0A2D9CEV2-F1
#
_cell.length_a   1.000
_cell.length_b   1.000
_cell.length_c   1.000
_cell.angle_alpha   90.00
_cell.angle_beta   90.00
_cell.angle_gamma   90.00
#
_symmetry.space_group_name_H-M   'P 1'
#
loop_
_entity.id
_entity.type
_entity.pdbx_description
1 polymer ?
#
loop_
_entity_poly.entity_id
_entity_poly.type
_entity_poly.pdbx_seq_one_letter_code
_entity_poly.pdbx_strand_id
1 'polypeptide(L)'
;MLTIAILITILGLLVLMLGLRGRIAQRGTFCRRCRFDLAGIETHGDDAKCPECGRPIGTPGTTRSVRRAKSKGVIVLSVVLLLMGIGVGAVALTGNTSKFYEFMPNRVVLFASQWGVDEALDELLARLGATKPNEQWVWDDAIKLAMDSQADRSLTWNPRWGEIISRAWQGNHLSEEQKLQIATNAYEYEYLVRDRVRIDAPYISHTLKEHSARHTAITQFQTGYKLRFSDYASGGRFGDQAWENPVGGSMSSTFSFPRQGFTGHSAMGGGITVPSRIREQLSVGDELEIYYEFQLRLERLSDTSITESVPIRFERTVRVIGAGEPIVQVIDDPVSAKAITKGASIEPLTGVVLGSVQYGRYDELAATTMNFTHLPEPLSGEVFLQHPIDGERVFVGTVALQEQPKKRTNWTHSVPLPIHMGNETDMVETIRRVTRDGVVDVIFQTDPKAAERNPMIDEVVDLEFHFDAVPVEWFESMGEMYQARVQSAPIPASEHSED
;
A
#
# COMPACT_ATOMS: atom_id res chain seq x y z
N MET A 1 -4.49 30.81 -13.21
CA MET A 1 -5.96 31.00 -13.23
C MET A 1 -6.37 32.45 -13.42
N LEU A 2 -5.94 33.39 -12.56
CA LEU A 2 -6.35 34.79 -12.66
C LEU A 2 -6.01 35.45 -14.01
N THR A 3 -4.81 35.20 -14.54
CA THR A 3 -4.39 35.70 -15.87
C THR A 3 -5.29 35.18 -17.00
N ILE A 4 -5.64 33.89 -16.97
CA ILE A 4 -6.56 33.27 -17.93
C ILE A 4 -7.96 33.92 -17.82
N ALA A 5 -8.47 34.12 -16.61
CA ALA A 5 -9.75 34.80 -16.38
C ALA A 5 -9.76 36.23 -16.95
N ILE A 6 -8.68 36.98 -16.75
CA ILE A 6 -8.51 38.33 -17.29
C ILE A 6 -8.50 38.29 -18.82
N LEU A 7 -7.74 37.38 -19.43
CA LEU A 7 -7.66 37.24 -20.89
C LEU A 7 -9.01 36.87 -21.50
N ILE A 8 -9.73 35.90 -20.92
CA ILE A 8 -11.07 35.51 -21.36
C ILE A 8 -12.06 36.69 -21.23
N THR A 9 -12.00 37.44 -20.12
CA THR A 9 -12.84 38.62 -19.91
C THR A 9 -12.54 39.71 -20.94
N ILE A 10 -11.27 40.03 -21.20
CA ILE A 10 -10.86 41.01 -22.20
C ILE A 10 -11.32 40.57 -23.60
N LEU A 11 -11.14 39.29 -23.95
CA LEU A 11 -11.60 38.74 -25.21
C LEU A 11 -13.13 38.85 -25.32
N GLY A 12 -13.87 38.50 -24.28
CA GLY A 12 -15.33 38.68 -24.21
C GLY A 12 -15.75 40.13 -24.43
N LEU A 13 -15.08 41.10 -23.80
CA LEU A 13 -15.34 42.53 -23.99
C LEU A 13 -15.06 42.98 -25.43
N LEU A 14 -13.95 42.53 -26.03
CA LEU A 14 -13.61 42.84 -27.43
C LEU A 14 -14.64 42.28 -28.40
N VAL A 15 -15.05 41.03 -28.23
CA VAL A 15 -16.09 40.38 -29.05
C VAL A 15 -17.44 41.07 -28.86
N LEU A 16 -17.77 41.49 -27.63
CA LEU A 16 -18.99 42.26 -27.35
C LEU A 16 -18.98 43.60 -28.08
N MET A 17 -17.86 44.33 -28.03
CA MET A 17 -17.69 45.60 -28.74
C MET A 17 -17.86 45.41 -30.26
N LEU A 18 -17.32 44.33 -30.84
CA LEU A 18 -17.52 43.99 -32.26
C LEU A 18 -18.99 43.64 -32.57
N GLY A 19 -19.63 42.85 -31.71
CA GLY A 19 -21.05 42.48 -31.84
C GLY A 19 -22.00 43.69 -31.79
N LEU A 20 -21.71 44.63 -30.90
CA LEU A 20 -22.44 45.89 -30.75
C LEU A 20 -22.16 46.89 -31.87
N ARG A 21 -20.91 46.95 -32.38
CA ARG A 21 -20.56 47.73 -33.58
C ARG A 21 -21.39 47.28 -34.79
N GLY A 22 -21.74 46.00 -34.83
CA GLY A 22 -22.63 45.40 -35.81
C GLY A 22 -21.98 45.22 -37.18
N ARG A 23 -22.47 44.22 -37.93
CA ARG A 23 -22.03 44.00 -39.32
C ARG A 23 -22.73 44.98 -40.24
N ILE A 24 -22.07 45.32 -41.35
CA ILE A 24 -22.71 46.04 -42.44
C ILE A 24 -23.75 45.10 -43.04
N ALA A 25 -25.03 45.43 -42.87
CA ALA A 25 -26.14 44.63 -43.39
C ALA A 25 -26.48 45.05 -44.82
N GLN A 26 -26.41 46.35 -45.12
CA GLN A 26 -26.71 46.92 -46.42
C GLN A 26 -25.97 48.25 -46.60
N ARG A 27 -25.50 48.53 -47.83
CA ARG A 27 -24.94 49.83 -48.25
C ARG A 27 -26.00 50.54 -49.08
N GLY A 28 -26.20 51.84 -48.87
CA GLY A 28 -27.27 52.61 -49.47
C GLY A 28 -27.52 53.92 -48.72
N THR A 29 -28.42 54.75 -49.20
CA THR A 29 -28.75 56.03 -48.54
C THR A 29 -29.92 55.79 -47.60
N PHE A 30 -29.68 55.69 -46.30
CA PHE A 30 -30.75 55.47 -45.31
C PHE A 30 -31.06 56.76 -44.55
N CYS A 31 -32.33 57.00 -44.21
CA CYS A 31 -32.68 58.10 -43.31
C CYS A 31 -32.07 57.87 -41.92
N ARG A 32 -31.37 58.87 -41.36
CA ARG A 32 -30.69 58.75 -40.06
C ARG A 32 -31.65 58.56 -38.88
N ARG A 33 -32.90 59.05 -38.98
CA ARG A 33 -33.92 58.96 -37.92
C ARG A 33 -34.61 57.60 -37.92
N CYS A 34 -35.35 57.26 -38.98
CA CYS A 34 -36.17 56.06 -39.04
C CYS A 34 -35.50 54.86 -39.74
N ARG A 35 -34.35 55.04 -40.39
CA ARG A 35 -33.60 53.99 -41.13
C ARG A 35 -34.29 53.47 -42.39
N PHE A 36 -35.28 54.19 -42.90
CA PHE A 36 -35.89 53.91 -44.20
C PHE A 36 -34.87 54.02 -45.33
N ASP A 37 -34.96 53.14 -46.33
CA ASP A 37 -34.09 53.13 -47.50
C ASP A 37 -34.54 54.20 -48.50
N LEU A 38 -33.68 55.18 -48.77
CA LEU A 38 -33.94 56.31 -49.67
C LEU A 38 -33.42 56.04 -51.09
N ALA A 39 -33.02 54.80 -51.40
CA ALA A 39 -32.70 54.41 -52.76
C ALA A 39 -33.88 54.72 -53.69
N GLY A 40 -33.62 55.48 -54.76
CA GLY A 40 -34.64 55.88 -55.75
C GLY A 40 -35.47 57.11 -55.38
N ILE A 41 -35.21 57.78 -54.25
CA ILE A 41 -35.84 59.07 -53.91
C ILE A 41 -34.87 60.20 -54.27
N GLU A 42 -35.36 61.25 -54.96
CA GLU A 42 -34.57 62.44 -55.24
C GLU A 42 -34.24 63.17 -53.93
N THR A 43 -32.97 63.07 -53.52
CA THR A 43 -32.49 63.63 -52.24
C THR A 43 -31.94 65.05 -52.35
N HIS A 44 -31.94 65.64 -53.56
CA HIS A 44 -31.32 66.93 -53.88
C HIS A 44 -32.31 68.12 -53.98
N GLY A 45 -33.60 67.92 -53.70
CA GLY A 45 -34.58 69.02 -53.64
C GLY A 45 -34.64 69.67 -52.26
N ASP A 46 -34.83 71.00 -52.22
CA ASP A 46 -34.97 71.77 -50.96
C ASP A 46 -36.15 71.27 -50.08
N ASP A 47 -37.16 70.65 -50.70
CA ASP A 47 -38.33 70.06 -50.04
C ASP A 47 -38.26 68.53 -49.86
N ALA A 48 -37.12 67.88 -50.14
CA ALA A 48 -36.99 66.42 -50.02
C ALA A 48 -37.19 65.98 -48.55
N LYS A 49 -38.30 65.30 -48.26
CA LYS A 49 -38.64 64.76 -46.93
C LYS A 49 -38.64 63.24 -46.94
N CYS A 50 -38.24 62.65 -45.82
CA CYS A 50 -38.32 61.20 -45.63
C CYS A 50 -39.79 60.76 -45.58
N PRO A 51 -40.24 59.80 -46.41
CA PRO A 51 -41.64 59.41 -46.48
C PRO A 51 -42.17 58.79 -45.17
N GLU A 52 -41.30 58.16 -44.36
CA GLU A 52 -41.72 57.52 -43.11
C GLU A 52 -41.79 58.48 -41.91
N CYS A 53 -40.85 59.44 -41.80
CA CYS A 53 -40.71 60.25 -40.59
C CYS A 53 -40.81 61.76 -40.82
N GLY A 54 -41.03 62.18 -42.07
CA GLY A 54 -41.17 63.59 -42.47
C GLY A 54 -39.91 64.44 -42.34
N ARG A 55 -38.77 63.87 -41.91
CA ARG A 55 -37.53 64.63 -41.70
C ARG A 55 -36.94 65.10 -43.05
N PRO A 56 -36.53 66.37 -43.21
CA PRO A 56 -35.87 66.84 -44.42
C PRO A 56 -34.54 66.11 -44.65
N ILE A 57 -34.28 65.71 -45.89
CA ILE A 57 -33.13 64.87 -46.30
C ILE A 57 -32.02 65.71 -46.96
N GLY A 58 -32.33 66.90 -47.46
CA GLY A 58 -31.36 67.78 -48.13
C GLY A 58 -30.28 68.38 -47.21
N THR A 59 -30.41 68.27 -45.89
CA THR A 59 -29.44 68.84 -44.93
C THR A 59 -28.31 67.86 -44.61
N PRO A 60 -27.04 68.32 -44.56
CA PRO A 60 -25.89 67.48 -44.21
C PRO A 60 -26.09 66.72 -42.91
N GLY A 61 -25.84 65.40 -42.94
CA GLY A 61 -25.92 64.54 -41.77
C GLY A 61 -27.30 63.94 -41.49
N THR A 62 -28.31 64.17 -42.33
CA THR A 62 -29.64 63.53 -42.22
C THR A 62 -29.73 62.14 -42.86
N THR A 63 -28.78 61.79 -43.71
CA THR A 63 -28.62 60.45 -44.30
C THR A 63 -27.46 59.68 -43.68
N ARG A 64 -27.46 58.36 -43.86
CA ARG A 64 -26.36 57.46 -43.50
C ARG A 64 -26.12 56.49 -44.65
N SER A 65 -24.87 56.33 -45.08
CA SER A 65 -24.48 55.49 -46.23
C SER A 65 -24.51 53.98 -45.95
N VAL A 66 -24.70 53.58 -44.70
CA VAL A 66 -24.61 52.18 -44.27
C VAL A 66 -25.62 51.88 -43.17
N ARG A 67 -26.39 50.80 -43.35
CA ARG A 67 -27.19 50.19 -42.30
C ARG A 67 -26.39 49.06 -41.64
N ARG A 68 -26.12 49.21 -40.35
CA ARG A 68 -25.48 48.16 -39.54
C ARG A 68 -26.53 47.38 -38.77
N ALA A 69 -26.45 46.06 -38.80
CA ALA A 69 -27.26 45.18 -37.97
C ALA A 69 -26.38 44.58 -36.87
N LYS A 70 -26.87 44.61 -35.63
CA LYS A 70 -26.21 43.93 -34.50
C LYS A 70 -26.20 42.43 -34.77
N SER A 71 -25.06 41.78 -34.58
CA SER A 71 -24.97 40.33 -34.73
C SER A 71 -25.37 39.67 -33.42
N LYS A 72 -26.61 39.16 -33.33
CA LYS A 72 -27.14 38.54 -32.11
C LYS A 72 -26.26 37.37 -31.64
N GLY A 73 -25.76 36.55 -32.56
CA GLY A 73 -24.88 35.42 -32.24
C GLY A 73 -23.54 35.86 -31.61
N VAL A 74 -22.92 36.92 -32.13
CA VAL A 74 -21.66 37.46 -31.57
C VAL A 74 -21.88 38.05 -30.18
N ILE A 75 -23.03 38.70 -29.96
CA ILE A 75 -23.40 39.21 -28.63
C ILE A 75 -23.59 38.05 -27.64
N VAL A 76 -24.33 37.01 -28.01
CA VAL A 76 -24.53 35.82 -27.14
C VAL A 76 -23.18 35.19 -26.79
N LEU A 77 -22.32 34.94 -27.78
CA LEU A 77 -20.98 34.39 -27.55
C LEU A 77 -20.16 35.26 -26.60
N SER A 78 -20.19 36.58 -26.77
CA SER A 78 -19.45 37.49 -25.88
C SER A 78 -19.96 37.48 -24.45
N VAL A 79 -21.28 37.36 -24.24
CA VAL A 79 -21.87 37.25 -22.90
C VAL A 79 -21.43 35.95 -22.23
N VAL A 80 -21.43 34.84 -22.98
CA VAL A 80 -20.92 33.54 -22.47
C VAL A 80 -19.45 33.65 -22.06
N LEU A 81 -18.59 34.24 -22.91
CA LEU A 81 -17.17 34.45 -22.60
C LEU A 81 -16.98 35.34 -21.37
N LEU A 82 -17.75 36.42 -21.23
CA LEU A 82 -17.68 37.29 -20.06
C LEU A 82 -18.09 36.56 -18.78
N LEU A 83 -19.19 35.81 -18.81
CA LEU A 83 -19.62 35.01 -17.66
C LEU A 83 -18.58 33.95 -17.28
N MET A 84 -17.96 33.32 -18.27
CA MET A 84 -16.87 32.36 -18.05
C MET A 84 -15.64 33.03 -17.43
N GLY A 85 -15.21 34.18 -17.96
CA GLY A 85 -14.09 34.95 -17.42
C GLY A 85 -14.33 35.43 -15.99
N ILE A 86 -15.53 35.94 -15.70
CA ILE A 86 -15.93 36.35 -14.35
C ILE A 86 -15.97 35.14 -13.41
N GLY A 87 -16.54 34.02 -13.85
CA GLY A 87 -16.60 32.78 -13.06
C GLY A 87 -15.22 32.27 -12.68
N VAL A 88 -14.30 32.13 -13.65
CA VAL A 88 -12.92 31.72 -13.39
C VAL A 88 -12.19 32.75 -12.51
N GLY A 89 -12.45 34.05 -12.72
CA GLY A 89 -11.87 35.12 -11.91
C GLY A 89 -12.32 35.08 -10.45
N ALA A 90 -13.61 34.84 -10.21
CA ALA A 90 -14.16 34.71 -8.86
C ALA A 90 -13.53 33.53 -8.10
N VAL A 91 -13.41 32.37 -8.76
CA VAL A 91 -12.73 31.19 -8.18
C VAL A 91 -11.25 31.48 -7.89
N ALA A 92 -10.55 32.15 -8.81
CA ALA A 92 -9.15 32.50 -8.62
C ALA A 92 -8.92 33.48 -7.47
N LEU A 93 -9.85 34.39 -7.20
CA LEU A 93 -9.74 35.40 -6.14
C LEU A 93 -10.12 34.87 -4.76
N THR A 94 -11.10 33.98 -4.67
CA THR A 94 -11.50 33.40 -3.38
C THR A 94 -10.55 32.31 -2.90
N GLY A 95 -9.75 31.74 -3.81
CA GLY A 95 -8.92 30.57 -3.54
C GLY A 95 -9.72 29.33 -3.14
N ASN A 96 -11.04 29.36 -3.35
CA ASN A 96 -11.96 28.34 -2.87
C ASN A 96 -12.61 27.63 -4.06
N THR A 97 -11.80 26.81 -4.72
CA THR A 97 -12.20 25.92 -5.82
C THR A 97 -13.23 24.88 -5.38
N SER A 98 -13.22 24.45 -4.10
CA SER A 98 -14.20 23.47 -3.61
C SER A 98 -15.64 24.02 -3.61
N LYS A 99 -15.86 25.27 -3.21
CA LYS A 99 -17.19 25.92 -3.31
C LYS A 99 -17.73 25.99 -4.74
N PHE A 100 -16.86 26.06 -5.75
CA PHE A 100 -17.32 26.01 -7.14
C PHE A 100 -17.91 24.64 -7.47
N TYR A 101 -17.24 23.57 -7.07
CA TYR A 101 -17.72 22.20 -7.30
C TYR A 101 -18.98 21.88 -6.48
N GLU A 102 -19.15 22.48 -5.31
CA GLU A 102 -20.37 22.37 -4.47
C GLU A 102 -21.67 22.68 -5.26
N PHE A 103 -21.65 23.67 -6.17
CA PHE A 103 -22.81 24.03 -6.98
C PHE A 103 -22.93 23.27 -8.31
N MET A 104 -21.93 22.48 -8.68
CA MET A 104 -21.92 21.77 -9.96
C MET A 104 -22.78 20.50 -9.89
N PRO A 105 -23.41 20.05 -11.00
CA PRO A 105 -24.09 18.75 -11.03
C PRO A 105 -23.11 17.58 -10.83
N ASN A 106 -23.57 16.46 -10.27
CA ASN A 106 -22.75 15.26 -10.00
C ASN A 106 -21.92 14.82 -11.22
N ARG A 107 -22.49 14.89 -12.43
CA ARG A 107 -21.78 14.53 -13.67
C ARG A 107 -20.55 15.39 -13.92
N VAL A 108 -20.61 16.67 -13.59
CA VAL A 108 -19.48 17.60 -13.78
C VAL A 108 -18.41 17.35 -12.73
N VAL A 109 -18.81 17.10 -11.48
CA VAL A 109 -17.87 16.77 -10.39
C VAL A 109 -17.16 15.45 -10.68
N LEU A 110 -17.91 14.42 -11.06
CA LEU A 110 -17.38 13.12 -11.47
C LEU A 110 -16.44 13.24 -12.68
N PHE A 111 -16.85 13.96 -13.73
CA PHE A 111 -15.98 14.20 -14.87
C PHE A 111 -14.70 14.94 -14.48
N ALA A 112 -14.78 15.97 -13.63
CA ALA A 112 -13.60 16.70 -13.20
C ALA A 112 -12.66 15.84 -12.34
N SER A 113 -13.19 14.94 -11.50
CA SER A 113 -12.35 14.02 -10.71
C SER A 113 -11.63 13.00 -11.59
N GLN A 114 -12.24 12.55 -12.71
CA GLN A 114 -11.58 11.72 -13.73
C GLN A 114 -10.36 12.40 -14.36
N TRP A 115 -10.40 13.74 -14.49
CA TRP A 115 -9.30 14.54 -15.01
C TRP A 115 -8.24 14.88 -13.95
N GLY A 116 -8.34 14.29 -12.75
CA GLY A 116 -7.38 14.50 -11.67
C GLY A 116 -7.54 15.84 -10.94
N VAL A 117 -8.72 16.47 -10.99
CA VAL A 117 -8.96 17.68 -10.20
C VAL A 117 -9.26 17.30 -8.75
N ASP A 118 -8.32 17.61 -7.86
CA ASP A 118 -8.36 17.22 -6.45
C ASP A 118 -9.62 17.70 -5.72
N GLU A 119 -10.01 18.96 -5.89
CA GLU A 119 -11.17 19.52 -5.19
C GLU A 119 -12.50 18.95 -5.68
N ALA A 120 -12.53 18.47 -6.93
CA ALA A 120 -13.69 17.74 -7.44
C ALA A 120 -13.79 16.35 -6.82
N LEU A 121 -12.66 15.68 -6.55
CA LEU A 121 -12.65 14.40 -5.84
C LEU A 121 -13.07 14.57 -4.37
N ASP A 122 -12.64 15.64 -3.71
CA ASP A 122 -13.07 15.96 -2.34
C ASP A 122 -14.58 16.22 -2.27
N GLU A 123 -15.10 17.00 -3.22
CA GLU A 123 -16.55 17.26 -3.32
C GLU A 123 -17.33 15.98 -3.67
N LEU A 124 -16.81 15.13 -4.57
CA LEU A 124 -17.43 13.84 -4.88
C LEU A 124 -17.55 12.98 -3.60
N LEU A 125 -16.48 12.91 -2.81
CA LEU A 125 -16.48 12.22 -1.51
C LEU A 125 -17.50 12.80 -0.52
N ALA A 126 -17.58 14.13 -0.42
CA ALA A 126 -18.56 14.80 0.42
C ALA A 126 -20.00 14.43 0.01
N ARG A 127 -20.27 14.44 -1.30
CA ARG A 127 -21.58 14.05 -1.85
C ARG A 127 -21.91 12.60 -1.59
N LEU A 128 -21.01 11.67 -1.87
CA LEU A 128 -21.23 10.24 -1.63
C LEU A 128 -21.61 9.95 -0.17
N GLY A 129 -21.12 10.73 0.80
CA GLY A 129 -21.55 10.63 2.20
C GLY A 129 -22.97 11.15 2.48
N ALA A 130 -23.50 12.03 1.64
CA ALA A 130 -24.83 12.63 1.76
C ALA A 130 -25.84 12.11 0.71
N THR A 131 -25.40 11.29 -0.24
CA THR A 131 -26.18 10.87 -1.41
C THR A 131 -27.45 10.13 -0.99
N LYS A 132 -28.57 10.53 -1.58
CA LYS A 132 -29.86 9.86 -1.38
C LYS A 132 -29.90 8.53 -2.15
N PRO A 133 -30.72 7.56 -1.72
CA PRO A 133 -30.82 6.23 -2.37
C PRO A 133 -31.18 6.25 -3.87
N ASN A 134 -31.74 7.34 -4.40
CA ASN A 134 -32.17 7.44 -5.80
C ASN A 134 -31.05 7.82 -6.80
N GLU A 135 -29.83 8.09 -6.34
CA GLU A 135 -28.69 8.46 -7.19
C GLU A 135 -27.64 7.34 -7.31
N GLN A 136 -28.08 6.07 -7.37
CA GLN A 136 -27.21 4.89 -7.46
C GLN A 136 -26.18 4.98 -8.61
N TRP A 137 -26.53 5.59 -9.73
CA TRP A 137 -25.61 5.77 -10.86
C TRP A 137 -24.33 6.56 -10.48
N VAL A 138 -24.39 7.46 -9.48
CA VAL A 138 -23.21 8.21 -9.00
C VAL A 138 -22.26 7.28 -8.27
N TRP A 139 -22.80 6.36 -7.47
CA TRP A 139 -22.02 5.31 -6.81
C TRP A 139 -21.36 4.39 -7.83
N ASP A 140 -22.13 3.89 -8.79
CA ASP A 140 -21.63 2.94 -9.79
C ASP A 140 -20.45 3.53 -10.58
N ASP A 141 -20.58 4.79 -11.04
CA ASP A 141 -19.51 5.47 -11.76
C ASP A 141 -18.31 5.80 -10.85
N ALA A 142 -18.53 6.24 -9.60
CA ALA A 142 -17.45 6.55 -8.67
C ALA A 142 -16.67 5.31 -8.24
N ILE A 143 -17.36 4.18 -8.01
CA ILE A 143 -16.77 2.87 -7.71
C ILE A 143 -15.92 2.42 -8.89
N LYS A 144 -16.47 2.48 -10.11
CA LYS A 144 -15.74 2.12 -11.32
C LYS A 144 -14.43 2.91 -11.43
N LEU A 145 -14.48 4.23 -11.26
CA LEU A 145 -13.28 5.07 -11.30
C LEU A 145 -12.26 4.75 -10.21
N ALA A 146 -12.73 4.52 -8.99
CA ALA A 146 -11.85 4.16 -7.89
C ALA A 146 -11.16 2.81 -8.15
N MET A 147 -11.90 1.83 -8.70
CA MET A 147 -11.37 0.52 -9.07
C MET A 147 -10.39 0.59 -10.25
N ASP A 148 -10.71 1.38 -11.29
CA ASP A 148 -9.82 1.61 -12.43
C ASP A 148 -8.50 2.25 -11.96
N SER A 149 -8.58 3.26 -11.07
CA SER A 149 -7.39 3.88 -10.47
C SER A 149 -6.61 2.93 -9.56
N GLN A 150 -7.30 2.03 -8.86
CA GLN A 150 -6.65 1.01 -8.03
C GLN A 150 -5.90 -0.02 -8.89
N ALA A 151 -6.52 -0.47 -9.98
CA ALA A 151 -5.96 -1.45 -10.90
C ALA A 151 -4.74 -0.92 -11.68
N ASP A 152 -4.68 0.38 -11.98
CA ASP A 152 -3.55 0.98 -12.67
C ASP A 152 -2.32 1.13 -11.76
N ARG A 153 -1.42 0.15 -11.85
CA ARG A 153 -0.17 0.10 -11.07
C ARG A 153 0.82 1.22 -11.39
N SER A 154 0.64 1.96 -12.50
CA SER A 154 1.52 3.07 -12.88
C SER A 154 1.21 4.37 -12.12
N LEU A 155 0.02 4.48 -11.53
CA LEU A 155 -0.42 5.68 -10.79
C LEU A 155 -0.06 5.58 -9.31
N THR A 156 0.37 6.67 -8.68
CA THR A 156 0.49 6.72 -7.21
C THR A 156 -0.90 6.61 -6.57
N TRP A 157 -1.04 5.74 -5.56
CA TRP A 157 -2.32 5.55 -4.90
C TRP A 157 -2.77 6.81 -4.15
N ASN A 158 -3.98 7.30 -4.45
CA ASN A 158 -4.59 8.43 -3.76
C ASN A 158 -5.57 7.91 -2.70
N PRO A 159 -5.33 8.16 -1.39
CA PRO A 159 -6.18 7.64 -0.31
C PRO A 159 -7.67 8.02 -0.39
N ARG A 160 -8.01 9.07 -1.14
CA ARG A 160 -9.40 9.47 -1.41
C ARG A 160 -10.17 8.46 -2.26
N TRP A 161 -9.51 7.79 -3.20
CA TRP A 161 -10.12 6.65 -3.91
C TRP A 161 -10.38 5.48 -2.95
N GLY A 162 -9.46 5.23 -2.02
CA GLY A 162 -9.67 4.26 -0.95
C GLY A 162 -10.83 4.60 -0.02
N GLU A 163 -11.07 5.88 0.24
CA GLU A 163 -12.24 6.34 1.00
C GLU A 163 -13.56 6.07 0.25
N ILE A 164 -13.60 6.29 -1.08
CA ILE A 164 -14.78 5.94 -1.91
C ILE A 164 -15.06 4.44 -1.82
N ILE A 165 -14.02 3.60 -2.00
CA ILE A 165 -14.13 2.14 -1.90
C ILE A 165 -14.59 1.71 -0.50
N SER A 166 -14.01 2.28 0.55
CA SER A 166 -14.36 1.98 1.94
C SER A 166 -15.83 2.26 2.23
N ARG A 167 -16.34 3.42 1.80
CA ARG A 167 -17.77 3.77 1.96
C ARG A 167 -18.69 2.91 1.09
N ALA A 168 -18.29 2.62 -0.14
CA ALA A 168 -19.03 1.70 -1.01
C ALA A 168 -19.13 0.31 -0.37
N TRP A 169 -18.07 -0.16 0.29
CA TRP A 169 -18.05 -1.40 1.05
C TRP A 169 -19.02 -1.36 2.24
N GLN A 170 -18.98 -0.30 3.04
CA GLN A 170 -19.88 -0.09 4.18
C GLN A 170 -21.36 -0.05 3.78
N GLY A 171 -21.66 0.63 2.66
CA GLY A 171 -23.01 0.74 2.11
C GLY A 171 -23.48 -0.50 1.34
N ASN A 172 -22.65 -1.56 1.28
CA ASN A 172 -22.91 -2.76 0.47
C ASN A 172 -23.24 -2.44 -1.01
N HIS A 173 -22.58 -1.42 -1.56
CA HIS A 173 -22.67 -1.03 -2.96
C HIS A 173 -21.72 -1.85 -3.87
N LEU A 174 -20.78 -2.57 -3.28
CA LEU A 174 -19.83 -3.42 -4.00
C LEU A 174 -20.39 -4.83 -4.18
N SER A 175 -20.29 -5.36 -5.40
CA SER A 175 -20.49 -6.78 -5.66
C SER A 175 -19.40 -7.63 -5.00
N GLU A 176 -19.65 -8.92 -4.85
CA GLU A 176 -18.67 -9.85 -4.27
C GLU A 176 -17.39 -9.96 -5.14
N GLU A 177 -17.54 -9.92 -6.45
CA GLU A 177 -16.44 -9.92 -7.42
C GLU A 177 -15.61 -8.63 -7.29
N GLN A 178 -16.27 -7.48 -7.12
CA GLN A 178 -15.58 -6.20 -6.90
C GLN A 178 -14.81 -6.21 -5.58
N LYS A 179 -15.39 -6.77 -4.51
CA LYS A 179 -14.71 -6.93 -3.21
C LYS A 179 -13.44 -7.78 -3.34
N LEU A 180 -13.49 -8.89 -4.08
CA LEU A 180 -12.32 -9.72 -4.34
C LEU A 180 -11.27 -8.99 -5.20
N GLN A 181 -11.70 -8.26 -6.24
CA GLN A 181 -10.80 -7.48 -7.09
C GLN A 181 -10.08 -6.41 -6.27
N ILE A 182 -10.80 -5.72 -5.38
CA ILE A 182 -10.21 -4.74 -4.45
C ILE A 182 -9.20 -5.41 -3.53
N ALA A 183 -9.54 -6.56 -2.96
CA ALA A 183 -8.66 -7.32 -2.07
C ALA A 183 -7.40 -7.82 -2.80
N THR A 184 -7.51 -8.20 -4.08
CA THR A 184 -6.39 -8.63 -4.93
C THR A 184 -5.47 -7.48 -5.32
N ASN A 185 -6.04 -6.31 -5.62
CA ASN A 185 -5.26 -5.12 -6.00
C ASN A 185 -4.70 -4.35 -4.80
N ALA A 186 -5.25 -4.58 -3.61
CA ALA A 186 -4.84 -3.91 -2.37
C ALA A 186 -3.38 -4.18 -1.97
N TYR A 187 -2.85 -5.34 -2.37
CA TYR A 187 -1.54 -5.82 -1.96
C TYR A 187 -0.60 -6.02 -3.14
N GLU A 188 0.65 -5.72 -2.89
CA GLU A 188 1.76 -6.16 -3.72
C GLU A 188 2.43 -7.33 -3.03
N TYR A 189 2.77 -8.34 -3.82
CA TYR A 189 3.37 -9.56 -3.33
C TYR A 189 4.78 -9.63 -3.88
N GLU A 190 5.73 -9.81 -2.98
CA GLU A 190 7.12 -9.97 -3.31
C GLU A 190 7.53 -11.40 -2.95
N TYR A 191 7.77 -12.20 -3.98
CA TYR A 191 8.26 -13.56 -3.81
C TYR A 191 9.78 -13.57 -3.87
N LEU A 192 10.37 -13.83 -2.70
CA LEU A 192 11.81 -13.83 -2.47
C LEU A 192 12.30 -15.27 -2.39
N VAL A 193 13.26 -15.57 -3.25
CA VAL A 193 14.04 -16.79 -3.25
C VAL A 193 15.45 -16.40 -3.66
N ARG A 194 16.44 -17.09 -3.14
CA ARG A 194 17.82 -16.84 -3.56
C ARG A 194 18.02 -17.26 -5.01
N ASP A 195 18.94 -16.58 -5.67
CA ASP A 195 19.40 -16.93 -7.01
C ASP A 195 20.23 -18.23 -7.04
N ARG A 196 20.66 -18.71 -5.87
CA ARG A 196 21.52 -19.88 -5.69
C ARG A 196 20.99 -20.80 -4.60
N VAL A 197 21.14 -22.11 -4.80
CA VAL A 197 20.82 -23.16 -3.81
C VAL A 197 21.90 -24.23 -3.79
N ARG A 198 22.29 -24.71 -2.60
CA ARG A 198 23.23 -25.83 -2.51
C ARG A 198 22.60 -27.13 -3.01
N ILE A 199 23.40 -27.95 -3.68
CA ILE A 199 22.98 -29.27 -4.16
C ILE A 199 22.49 -30.21 -3.04
N ASP A 200 23.02 -30.06 -1.82
CA ASP A 200 22.66 -30.84 -0.64
C ASP A 200 21.58 -30.20 0.23
N ALA A 201 21.04 -29.04 -0.18
CA ALA A 201 19.98 -28.38 0.57
C ALA A 201 18.72 -29.27 0.63
N PRO A 202 18.14 -29.49 1.82
CA PRO A 202 16.95 -30.33 1.97
C PRO A 202 15.73 -29.74 1.26
N TYR A 203 15.67 -28.41 1.14
CA TYR A 203 14.64 -27.64 0.47
C TYR A 203 15.20 -26.30 -0.03
N ILE A 204 14.51 -25.67 -0.98
CA ILE A 204 14.77 -24.29 -1.42
C ILE A 204 13.92 -23.35 -0.57
N SER A 205 14.57 -22.58 0.31
CA SER A 205 13.90 -21.60 1.18
C SER A 205 13.32 -20.46 0.35
N HIS A 206 12.07 -20.11 0.59
CA HIS A 206 11.43 -18.93 0.00
C HIS A 206 10.73 -18.10 1.06
N THR A 207 10.42 -16.86 0.72
CA THR A 207 9.58 -15.99 1.53
C THR A 207 8.64 -15.19 0.64
N LEU A 208 7.35 -15.24 0.94
CA LEU A 208 6.36 -14.36 0.37
C LEU A 208 6.17 -13.17 1.31
N LYS A 209 6.56 -11.97 0.86
CA LYS A 209 6.26 -10.71 1.53
C LYS A 209 4.98 -10.09 0.96
N GLU A 210 4.13 -9.64 1.86
CA GLU A 210 2.96 -8.82 1.55
C GLU A 210 3.28 -7.35 1.82
N HIS A 211 3.09 -6.51 0.81
CA HIS A 211 3.22 -5.06 0.88
C HIS A 211 1.86 -4.41 0.72
N SER A 212 1.50 -3.57 1.70
CA SER A 212 0.34 -2.69 1.59
C SER A 212 0.63 -1.61 0.57
N ALA A 213 -0.02 -1.65 -0.59
CA ALA A 213 0.23 -0.69 -1.66
C ALA A 213 -1.00 0.20 -1.95
N ARG A 214 -2.21 -0.38 -2.00
CA ARG A 214 -3.37 0.28 -2.64
C ARG A 214 -4.70 0.07 -1.92
N HIS A 215 -4.69 0.15 -0.59
CA HIS A 215 -5.91 0.08 0.23
C HIS A 215 -5.91 1.09 1.38
N THR A 216 -5.11 2.16 1.28
CA THR A 216 -5.20 3.24 2.26
C THR A 216 -6.46 4.07 2.03
N ALA A 217 -7.18 4.38 3.10
CA ALA A 217 -8.33 5.28 3.12
C ALA A 217 -8.13 6.37 4.18
N ILE A 218 -8.96 7.42 4.17
CA ILE A 218 -8.90 8.50 5.17
C ILE A 218 -9.48 8.02 6.49
N THR A 219 -10.63 7.34 6.44
CA THR A 219 -11.31 6.81 7.62
C THR A 219 -10.98 5.34 7.84
N GLN A 220 -10.87 4.95 9.12
CA GLN A 220 -10.65 3.57 9.48
C GLN A 220 -11.95 2.77 9.49
N PHE A 221 -11.92 1.59 8.88
CA PHE A 221 -13.04 0.67 8.77
C PHE A 221 -12.57 -0.79 8.72
N GLN A 222 -13.19 -1.63 9.55
CA GLN A 222 -13.04 -3.09 9.51
C GLN A 222 -14.11 -3.67 8.59
N THR A 223 -13.70 -4.36 7.53
CA THR A 223 -14.64 -4.78 6.46
C THR A 223 -15.61 -5.88 6.88
N GLY A 224 -15.34 -6.58 7.99
CA GLY A 224 -16.01 -7.84 8.32
C GLY A 224 -15.49 -9.03 7.52
N TYR A 225 -14.40 -8.86 6.77
CA TYR A 225 -13.74 -9.92 6.01
C TYR A 225 -12.31 -10.14 6.51
N LYS A 226 -11.78 -11.32 6.24
CA LYS A 226 -10.36 -11.62 6.33
C LYS A 226 -9.86 -12.11 4.98
N LEU A 227 -8.64 -11.74 4.64
CA LEU A 227 -7.90 -12.41 3.58
C LEU A 227 -7.29 -13.68 4.13
N ARG A 228 -7.49 -14.78 3.43
CA ARG A 228 -6.77 -16.02 3.67
C ARG A 228 -5.90 -16.32 2.45
N PHE A 229 -4.62 -16.49 2.73
CA PHE A 229 -3.62 -17.04 1.83
C PHE A 229 -3.58 -18.54 2.11
N SER A 230 -3.97 -19.35 1.16
CA SER A 230 -3.90 -20.81 1.27
C SER A 230 -2.86 -21.31 0.29
N ASP A 231 -1.81 -21.93 0.81
CA ASP A 231 -0.78 -22.49 -0.04
C ASP A 231 -1.39 -23.62 -0.84
N TYR A 232 -1.13 -23.61 -2.15
CA TYR A 232 -1.75 -24.55 -3.07
C TYR A 232 -0.74 -25.55 -3.56
N ALA A 233 0.35 -25.05 -4.13
CA ALA A 233 1.40 -25.89 -4.70
C ALA A 233 2.75 -25.16 -4.67
N SER A 234 3.82 -25.92 -4.53
CA SER A 234 5.16 -25.46 -4.84
C SER A 234 5.87 -26.53 -5.65
N GLY A 235 6.79 -26.17 -6.53
CA GLY A 235 7.42 -27.16 -7.38
C GLY A 235 8.47 -26.57 -8.27
N GLY A 236 8.74 -27.28 -9.35
CA GLY A 236 9.70 -26.82 -10.33
C GLY A 236 9.84 -27.73 -11.53
N ARG A 237 10.83 -27.42 -12.34
CA ARG A 237 11.23 -28.17 -13.52
C ARG A 237 12.75 -28.21 -13.64
N PHE A 238 13.27 -29.39 -13.97
CA PHE A 238 14.66 -29.61 -14.34
C PHE A 238 14.69 -30.39 -15.66
N GLY A 239 15.19 -29.75 -16.73
CA GLY A 239 15.03 -30.27 -18.09
C GLY A 239 13.55 -30.52 -18.41
N ASP A 240 13.21 -31.75 -18.80
CA ASP A 240 11.83 -32.16 -19.09
C ASP A 240 11.07 -32.70 -17.86
N GLN A 241 11.72 -32.78 -16.70
CA GLN A 241 11.13 -33.35 -15.48
C GLN A 241 10.50 -32.25 -14.62
N ALA A 242 9.18 -32.14 -14.65
CA ALA A 242 8.42 -31.32 -13.71
C ALA A 242 8.13 -32.08 -12.41
N TRP A 243 8.02 -31.35 -11.30
CA TRP A 243 7.50 -31.87 -10.04
C TRP A 243 6.65 -30.83 -9.33
N GLU A 244 5.73 -31.33 -8.51
CA GLU A 244 4.84 -30.54 -7.67
C GLU A 244 4.81 -31.16 -6.27
N ASN A 245 4.89 -30.30 -5.26
CA ASN A 245 4.70 -30.62 -3.86
C ASN A 245 3.40 -29.94 -3.41
N PRO A 246 2.42 -30.69 -2.89
CA PRO A 246 1.32 -30.07 -2.18
C PRO A 246 1.88 -29.36 -0.94
N VAL A 247 1.51 -28.09 -0.75
CA VAL A 247 1.93 -27.32 0.42
C VAL A 247 0.76 -27.22 1.39
N GLY A 248 0.98 -27.62 2.64
CA GLY A 248 0.03 -27.44 3.71
C GLY A 248 0.37 -26.17 4.47
N GLY A 249 -0.40 -25.11 4.26
CA GLY A 249 -0.18 -23.85 4.96
C GLY A 249 -1.30 -22.87 4.69
N SER A 250 -1.63 -22.06 5.69
CA SER A 250 -2.47 -20.90 5.45
C SER A 250 -2.13 -19.77 6.40
N MET A 251 -2.06 -18.56 5.86
CA MET A 251 -2.02 -17.33 6.63
C MET A 251 -3.35 -16.62 6.47
N SER A 252 -3.84 -15.97 7.51
CA SER A 252 -4.99 -15.09 7.37
C SER A 252 -4.78 -13.78 8.10
N SER A 253 -5.17 -12.69 7.46
CA SER A 253 -5.15 -11.35 8.03
C SER A 253 -6.54 -10.72 7.91
N THR A 254 -6.96 -9.95 8.91
CA THR A 254 -8.22 -9.20 8.81
C THR A 254 -8.11 -8.13 7.73
N PHE A 255 -9.11 -8.01 6.86
CA PHE A 255 -9.13 -7.02 5.80
C PHE A 255 -9.75 -5.70 6.29
N SER A 256 -9.00 -4.60 6.21
CA SER A 256 -9.42 -3.29 6.73
C SER A 256 -8.88 -2.14 5.88
N PHE A 257 -9.57 -0.99 5.94
CA PHE A 257 -9.22 0.26 5.25
C PHE A 257 -8.97 1.37 6.28
N PRO A 258 -7.83 2.09 6.26
CA PRO A 258 -6.53 1.52 5.92
C PRO A 258 -6.19 0.37 6.89
N ARG A 259 -5.27 -0.52 6.50
CA ARG A 259 -4.68 -1.51 7.42
C ARG A 259 -3.89 -0.77 8.50
N GLN A 260 -4.48 -0.60 9.68
CA GLN A 260 -3.79 0.00 10.82
C GLN A 260 -2.88 -1.00 11.52
N GLY A 261 -1.70 -0.52 11.94
CA GLY A 261 -0.89 -1.18 12.98
C GLY A 261 -0.09 -2.40 12.56
N PHE A 262 -0.23 -2.91 11.32
CA PHE A 262 0.69 -3.90 10.77
C PHE A 262 1.80 -3.21 9.98
N THR A 263 2.74 -2.59 10.70
CA THR A 263 4.05 -2.24 10.12
C THR A 263 4.95 -3.47 9.97
N GLY A 264 4.54 -4.61 10.56
CA GLY A 264 5.17 -5.89 10.30
C GLY A 264 4.79 -6.39 8.92
N HIS A 265 5.76 -6.56 8.04
CA HIS A 265 5.57 -7.35 6.83
C HIS A 265 5.11 -8.73 7.25
N SER A 266 3.87 -9.09 6.93
CA SER A 266 3.45 -10.48 7.03
C SER A 266 4.28 -11.24 6.00
N ALA A 267 5.25 -11.99 6.50
CA ALA A 267 6.11 -12.85 5.71
C ALA A 267 5.68 -14.29 5.93
N MET A 268 5.42 -15.00 4.85
CA MET A 268 5.20 -16.43 4.88
C MET A 268 6.45 -17.10 4.33
N GLY A 269 7.17 -17.80 5.19
CA GLY A 269 8.35 -18.59 4.82
C GLY A 269 7.98 -20.05 4.57
N GLY A 270 8.69 -20.69 3.66
CA GLY A 270 8.50 -22.11 3.36
C GLY A 270 9.72 -22.71 2.66
N GLY A 271 9.66 -24.02 2.43
CA GLY A 271 10.69 -24.76 1.71
C GLY A 271 10.09 -25.52 0.52
N ILE A 272 10.69 -25.39 -0.66
CA ILE A 272 10.36 -26.23 -1.82
C ILE A 272 11.24 -27.47 -1.80
N THR A 273 10.66 -28.63 -1.51
CA THR A 273 11.39 -29.90 -1.51
C THR A 273 11.72 -30.31 -2.95
N VAL A 274 13.00 -30.57 -3.24
CA VAL A 274 13.42 -31.15 -4.52
C VAL A 274 13.38 -32.68 -4.37
N PRO A 275 12.60 -33.42 -5.19
CA PRO A 275 12.53 -34.87 -5.12
C PRO A 275 13.92 -35.51 -5.30
N SER A 276 14.22 -36.58 -4.56
CA SER A 276 15.51 -37.27 -4.62
C SER A 276 15.90 -37.65 -6.05
N ARG A 277 14.94 -38.15 -6.84
CA ARG A 277 15.14 -38.49 -8.27
C ARG A 277 15.70 -37.33 -9.09
N ILE A 278 15.31 -36.08 -8.82
CA ILE A 278 15.84 -34.90 -9.51
C ILE A 278 17.16 -34.50 -8.87
N ARG A 279 17.24 -34.48 -7.53
CA ARG A 279 18.45 -34.13 -6.79
C ARG A 279 19.66 -34.98 -7.19
N GLU A 280 19.47 -36.28 -7.43
CA GLU A 280 20.50 -37.21 -7.89
C GLU A 280 21.01 -36.92 -9.32
N GLN A 281 20.25 -36.17 -10.12
CA GLN A 281 20.61 -35.77 -11.48
C GLN A 281 21.26 -34.37 -11.53
N LEU A 282 21.16 -33.58 -10.46
CA LEU A 282 21.70 -32.22 -10.43
C LEU A 282 23.22 -32.24 -10.39
N SER A 283 23.80 -31.27 -11.09
CA SER A 283 25.21 -30.94 -11.09
C SER A 283 25.41 -29.48 -10.68
N VAL A 284 26.60 -29.17 -10.15
CA VAL A 284 26.96 -27.78 -9.86
C VAL A 284 26.94 -26.96 -11.15
N GLY A 285 26.24 -25.83 -11.14
CA GLY A 285 26.04 -24.97 -12.29
C GLY A 285 24.71 -25.16 -13.01
N ASP A 286 23.96 -26.22 -12.71
CA ASP A 286 22.62 -26.42 -13.27
C ASP A 286 21.65 -25.32 -12.84
N GLU A 287 20.63 -25.10 -13.67
CA GLU A 287 19.54 -24.17 -13.39
C GLU A 287 18.26 -24.96 -13.11
N LEU A 288 17.57 -24.57 -12.04
CA LEU A 288 16.28 -25.10 -11.63
C LEU A 288 15.23 -24.01 -11.80
N GLU A 289 14.23 -24.27 -12.63
CA GLU A 289 13.03 -23.46 -12.61
C GLU A 289 12.17 -23.89 -11.44
N ILE A 290 11.75 -22.97 -10.60
CA ILE A 290 10.89 -23.22 -9.45
C ILE A 290 9.66 -22.32 -9.51
N TYR A 291 8.58 -22.80 -8.89
CA TYR A 291 7.38 -22.01 -8.73
C TYR A 291 6.77 -22.15 -7.34
N TYR A 292 6.05 -21.11 -6.96
CA TYR A 292 5.22 -21.07 -5.76
C TYR A 292 3.84 -20.56 -6.13
N GLU A 293 2.82 -21.29 -5.72
CA GLU A 293 1.42 -20.98 -6.01
C GLU A 293 0.58 -21.00 -4.74
N PHE A 294 -0.19 -19.95 -4.54
CA PHE A 294 -1.14 -19.82 -3.44
C PHE A 294 -2.48 -19.31 -3.94
N GLN A 295 -3.53 -19.59 -3.18
CA GLN A 295 -4.86 -19.05 -3.40
C GLN A 295 -5.12 -17.90 -2.45
N LEU A 296 -5.43 -16.74 -3.02
CA LEU A 296 -5.96 -15.61 -2.28
C LEU A 296 -7.47 -15.78 -2.14
N ARG A 297 -7.96 -15.87 -0.91
CA ARG A 297 -9.39 -16.01 -0.59
C ARG A 297 -9.86 -14.84 0.24
N LEU A 298 -11.02 -14.31 -0.12
CA LEU A 298 -11.73 -13.35 0.72
C LEU A 298 -12.83 -14.10 1.49
N GLU A 299 -12.71 -14.17 2.82
CA GLU A 299 -13.63 -14.90 3.69
C GLU A 299 -14.39 -13.93 4.60
N ARG A 300 -15.70 -14.11 4.74
CA ARG A 300 -16.50 -13.38 5.72
C ARG A 300 -16.16 -13.84 7.13
N LEU A 301 -15.96 -12.90 8.06
CA LEU A 301 -15.66 -13.22 9.46
C LEU A 301 -16.84 -13.89 10.17
N SER A 302 -18.08 -13.59 9.75
CA SER A 302 -19.30 -14.06 10.43
C SER A 302 -19.58 -15.56 10.25
N ASP A 303 -19.30 -16.10 9.06
CA ASP A 303 -19.68 -17.48 8.69
C ASP A 303 -18.55 -18.25 7.98
N THR A 304 -17.39 -17.63 7.78
CA THR A 304 -16.25 -18.19 7.02
C THR A 304 -16.58 -18.61 5.59
N SER A 305 -17.72 -18.16 5.05
CA SER A 305 -18.06 -18.41 3.66
C SER A 305 -17.00 -17.78 2.74
N ILE A 306 -16.56 -18.57 1.78
CA ILE A 306 -15.61 -18.13 0.76
C ILE A 306 -16.43 -17.37 -0.27
N THR A 307 -16.07 -16.12 -0.51
CA THR A 307 -16.66 -15.35 -1.60
C THR A 307 -16.17 -15.92 -2.94
N GLU A 308 -14.86 -15.85 -3.17
CA GLU A 308 -14.19 -16.35 -4.37
C GLU A 308 -12.68 -16.55 -4.05
N SER A 309 -11.94 -17.21 -4.95
CA SER A 309 -10.50 -17.43 -4.80
C SER A 309 -9.73 -17.12 -6.09
N VAL A 310 -8.60 -16.42 -5.97
CA VAL A 310 -7.71 -16.12 -7.09
C VAL A 310 -6.39 -16.88 -6.90
N PRO A 311 -5.98 -17.74 -7.85
CA PRO A 311 -4.65 -18.34 -7.82
C PRO A 311 -3.60 -17.32 -8.22
N ILE A 312 -2.49 -17.25 -7.47
CA ILE A 312 -1.34 -16.41 -7.76
C ILE A 312 -0.11 -17.30 -7.78
N ARG A 313 0.63 -17.24 -8.89
CA ARG A 313 1.81 -18.06 -9.15
C ARG A 313 3.04 -17.18 -9.40
N PHE A 314 4.14 -17.50 -8.73
CA PHE A 314 5.45 -16.92 -8.98
C PHE A 314 6.38 -17.99 -9.56
N GLU A 315 7.21 -17.58 -10.50
CA GLU A 315 8.23 -18.44 -11.11
C GLU A 315 9.60 -17.76 -11.03
N ARG A 316 10.63 -18.56 -10.75
CA ARG A 316 12.02 -18.12 -10.58
C ARG A 316 12.96 -19.20 -11.09
N THR A 317 14.14 -18.79 -11.52
CA THR A 317 15.24 -19.72 -11.83
C THR A 317 16.29 -19.59 -10.74
N VAL A 318 16.75 -20.71 -10.20
CA VAL A 318 17.81 -20.76 -9.19
C VAL A 318 18.94 -21.64 -9.68
N ARG A 319 20.18 -21.24 -9.39
CA ARG A 319 21.39 -21.95 -9.79
C ARG A 319 21.85 -22.90 -8.69
N VAL A 320 22.19 -24.12 -9.06
CA VAL A 320 22.72 -25.13 -8.14
C VAL A 320 24.21 -24.86 -7.89
N ILE A 321 24.59 -24.73 -6.62
CA ILE A 321 25.98 -24.55 -6.16
C ILE A 321 26.47 -25.75 -5.36
N GLY A 322 27.78 -25.82 -5.11
CA GLY A 322 28.39 -26.91 -4.36
C GLY A 322 27.93 -26.97 -2.89
N ALA A 323 27.94 -28.17 -2.29
CA ALA A 323 27.55 -28.38 -0.88
C ALA A 323 28.40 -27.59 0.14
N GLY A 324 29.67 -27.35 -0.18
CA GLY A 324 30.57 -26.56 0.67
C GLY A 324 30.63 -25.07 0.30
N GLU A 325 29.92 -24.64 -0.75
CA GLU A 325 29.96 -23.24 -1.17
C GLU A 325 29.04 -22.39 -0.27
N PRO A 326 29.56 -21.32 0.35
CA PRO A 326 28.73 -20.47 1.20
C PRO A 326 27.70 -19.72 0.36
N ILE A 327 26.42 -19.85 0.73
CA ILE A 327 25.34 -19.03 0.18
C ILE A 327 25.39 -17.63 0.80
N VAL A 328 25.51 -17.60 2.13
CA VAL A 328 25.50 -16.39 2.94
C VAL A 328 26.95 -16.04 3.29
N GLN A 329 27.33 -14.79 3.02
CA GLN A 329 28.67 -14.30 3.34
C GLN A 329 28.77 -13.96 4.82
N VAL A 330 29.88 -14.34 5.46
CA VAL A 330 30.17 -13.93 6.83
C VAL A 330 31.09 -12.70 6.76
N ILE A 331 30.66 -11.60 7.35
CA ILE A 331 31.40 -10.33 7.38
C ILE A 331 32.13 -10.22 8.70
N ASP A 332 33.45 -10.08 8.63
CA ASP A 332 34.29 -9.68 9.75
C ASP A 332 34.32 -8.14 9.83
N ASP A 333 33.31 -7.56 10.49
CA ASP A 333 33.25 -6.12 10.79
C ASP A 333 33.14 -5.88 12.31
N PRO A 334 34.26 -5.61 13.00
CA PRO A 334 34.26 -5.41 14.44
C PRO A 334 33.49 -4.16 14.88
N VAL A 335 33.32 -3.16 14.00
CA VAL A 335 32.55 -1.94 14.32
C VAL A 335 31.06 -2.27 14.38
N SER A 336 30.56 -3.00 13.37
CA SER A 336 29.17 -3.46 13.34
C SER A 336 28.88 -4.48 14.43
N ALA A 337 29.77 -5.45 14.66
CA ALA A 337 29.64 -6.40 15.77
C ALA A 337 29.50 -5.69 17.11
N LYS A 338 30.39 -4.73 17.40
CA LYS A 338 30.33 -3.91 18.63
C LYS A 338 29.06 -3.08 18.73
N ALA A 339 28.60 -2.49 17.62
CA ALA A 339 27.37 -1.69 17.61
C ALA A 339 26.13 -2.55 17.89
N ILE A 340 26.07 -3.76 17.31
CA ILE A 340 25.01 -4.74 17.53
C ILE A 340 25.00 -5.18 18.99
N THR A 341 26.14 -5.64 19.52
CA THR A 341 26.27 -6.11 20.91
C THR A 341 25.88 -5.01 21.91
N LYS A 342 26.40 -3.79 21.75
CA LYS A 342 26.06 -2.66 22.63
C LYS A 342 24.58 -2.27 22.55
N GLY A 343 23.95 -2.46 21.38
CA GLY A 343 22.54 -2.18 21.14
C GLY A 343 21.59 -3.29 21.55
N ALA A 344 22.12 -4.48 21.87
CA ALA A 344 21.36 -5.67 22.22
C ALA A 344 20.99 -5.67 23.70
N SER A 345 19.77 -6.10 23.96
CA SER A 345 19.24 -6.32 25.31
C SER A 345 18.24 -7.47 25.29
N ILE A 346 18.01 -8.13 26.42
CA ILE A 346 17.10 -9.27 26.52
C ILE A 346 16.09 -9.06 27.65
N GLU A 347 14.85 -9.47 27.43
CA GLU A 347 13.85 -9.58 28.51
C GLU A 347 14.14 -10.81 29.39
N PRO A 348 13.71 -10.81 30.67
CA PRO A 348 13.73 -12.02 31.48
C PRO A 348 13.16 -13.22 30.74
N LEU A 349 13.73 -14.40 30.98
CA LEU A 349 13.16 -15.65 30.45
C LEU A 349 11.89 -15.95 31.23
N THR A 350 10.74 -15.73 30.61
CA THR A 350 9.44 -15.93 31.25
C THR A 350 8.86 -17.28 30.84
N GLY A 351 8.42 -18.10 31.80
CA GLY A 351 7.77 -19.38 31.54
C GLY A 351 6.45 -19.53 32.29
N VAL A 352 5.64 -20.51 31.89
CA VAL A 352 4.41 -20.88 32.59
C VAL A 352 4.57 -22.24 33.24
N VAL A 353 4.09 -22.38 34.47
CA VAL A 353 4.17 -23.65 35.21
C VAL A 353 3.41 -24.74 34.45
N LEU A 354 4.11 -25.82 34.12
CA LEU A 354 3.56 -26.99 33.44
C LEU A 354 2.35 -27.55 34.21
N GLY A 355 1.14 -27.38 33.65
CA GLY A 355 -0.11 -27.88 34.22
C GLY A 355 -1.26 -26.87 34.29
N SER A 356 -0.98 -25.56 34.15
CA SER A 356 -2.01 -24.51 34.22
C SER A 356 -2.53 -24.04 32.84
N VAL A 357 -1.89 -24.46 31.74
CA VAL A 357 -2.27 -24.02 30.39
C VAL A 357 -3.42 -24.88 29.85
N GLN A 358 -4.64 -24.33 29.84
CA GLN A 358 -5.73 -24.91 29.05
C GLN A 358 -5.44 -24.73 27.56
N TYR A 359 -5.35 -25.85 26.84
CA TYR A 359 -4.99 -25.95 25.43
C TYR A 359 -5.72 -24.94 24.53
N GLY A 360 -4.95 -23.97 24.03
CA GLY A 360 -5.37 -22.98 23.03
C GLY A 360 -4.18 -22.18 22.49
N ARG A 361 -3.79 -22.48 21.24
CA ARG A 361 -2.87 -21.74 20.33
C ARG A 361 -1.44 -21.37 20.78
N TYR A 362 -1.04 -21.57 22.03
CA TYR A 362 0.33 -21.25 22.49
C TYR A 362 0.92 -22.41 23.29
N ASP A 363 1.58 -23.33 22.59
CA ASP A 363 2.33 -24.44 23.20
C ASP A 363 3.74 -23.96 23.57
N GLU A 364 3.86 -22.98 24.48
CA GLU A 364 5.15 -22.36 24.83
C GLU A 364 5.52 -22.68 26.30
N LEU A 365 6.68 -23.30 26.53
CA LEU A 365 7.22 -23.59 27.85
C LEU A 365 7.85 -22.35 28.48
N ALA A 366 8.64 -21.63 27.69
CA ALA A 366 9.31 -20.40 28.06
C ALA A 366 9.46 -19.50 26.85
N ALA A 367 9.49 -18.18 27.05
CA ALA A 367 9.72 -17.21 26.01
C ALA A 367 10.63 -16.09 26.51
N THR A 368 11.46 -15.57 25.62
CA THR A 368 12.24 -14.35 25.83
C THR A 368 12.22 -13.50 24.58
N THR A 369 12.49 -12.21 24.72
CA THR A 369 12.66 -11.30 23.60
C THR A 369 14.02 -10.65 23.67
N MET A 370 14.83 -10.89 22.64
CA MET A 370 16.01 -10.07 22.36
C MET A 370 15.56 -8.80 21.62
N ASN A 371 16.10 -7.67 22.05
CA ASN A 371 15.78 -6.33 21.61
C ASN A 371 17.06 -5.66 21.13
N PHE A 372 17.04 -5.15 19.90
CA PHE A 372 18.14 -4.41 19.29
C PHE A 372 17.71 -2.97 19.09
N THR A 373 18.44 -2.02 19.68
CA THR A 373 18.15 -0.58 19.55
C THR A 373 18.26 -0.14 18.09
N HIS A 374 19.33 -0.58 17.43
CA HIS A 374 19.58 -0.46 16.00
C HIS A 374 20.21 -1.76 15.53
N LEU A 375 19.86 -2.18 14.32
CA LEU A 375 20.47 -3.33 13.67
C LEU A 375 21.08 -2.86 12.35
N PRO A 376 22.36 -2.41 12.35
CA PRO A 376 22.98 -1.80 11.17
C PRO A 376 23.22 -2.80 10.05
N GLU A 377 23.40 -4.08 10.39
CA GLU A 377 23.67 -5.16 9.46
C GLU A 377 22.78 -6.37 9.79
N PRO A 378 22.46 -7.25 8.83
CA PRO A 378 21.69 -8.46 9.11
C PRO A 378 22.40 -9.37 10.13
N LEU A 379 21.59 -10.03 10.96
CA LEU A 379 22.06 -10.93 12.01
C LEU A 379 21.41 -12.29 11.84
N SER A 380 22.20 -13.36 11.82
CA SER A 380 21.66 -14.70 11.95
C SER A 380 22.57 -15.63 12.70
N GLY A 381 21.98 -16.47 13.54
CA GLY A 381 22.75 -17.38 14.36
C GLY A 381 21.92 -18.29 15.21
N GLU A 382 22.62 -19.08 16.00
CA GLU A 382 22.08 -19.98 16.99
C GLU A 382 22.01 -19.28 18.34
N VAL A 383 20.98 -19.62 19.12
CA VAL A 383 20.77 -19.12 20.46
C VAL A 383 20.83 -20.30 21.42
N PHE A 384 21.62 -20.14 22.47
CA PHE A 384 21.83 -21.14 23.50
C PHE A 384 21.43 -20.59 24.86
N LEU A 385 20.87 -21.45 25.70
CA LEU A 385 20.82 -21.25 27.14
C LEU A 385 22.04 -21.95 27.74
N GLN A 386 22.81 -21.24 28.55
CA GLN A 386 23.91 -21.81 29.31
C GLN A 386 23.60 -21.74 30.80
N HIS A 387 23.77 -22.86 31.49
CA HIS A 387 23.61 -22.89 32.94
C HIS A 387 24.86 -22.28 33.62
N PRO A 388 24.70 -21.29 34.52
CA PRO A 388 25.82 -20.47 34.99
C PRO A 388 26.84 -21.21 35.88
N ILE A 389 26.46 -22.35 36.46
CA ILE A 389 27.31 -23.09 37.42
C ILE A 389 28.21 -24.13 36.75
N ASP A 390 27.66 -24.97 35.87
CA ASP A 390 28.36 -26.08 35.22
C ASP A 390 28.63 -25.84 33.74
N GLY A 391 28.12 -24.73 33.19
CA GLY A 391 28.36 -24.33 31.82
C GLY A 391 27.66 -25.21 30.78
N GLU A 392 26.68 -26.03 31.16
CA GLU A 392 25.91 -26.83 30.21
C GLU A 392 25.17 -25.91 29.23
N ARG A 393 25.40 -26.10 27.92
CA ARG A 393 24.78 -25.34 26.84
C ARG A 393 23.67 -26.14 26.18
N VAL A 394 22.50 -25.52 26.03
CA VAL A 394 21.36 -26.08 25.32
C VAL A 394 20.94 -25.15 24.19
N PHE A 395 20.92 -25.69 22.98
CA PHE A 395 20.38 -25.01 21.81
C PHE A 395 18.87 -24.79 21.98
N VAL A 396 18.43 -23.54 21.90
CA VAL A 396 17.00 -23.20 21.97
C VAL A 396 16.42 -22.87 20.61
N GLY A 397 17.19 -22.26 19.72
CA GLY A 397 16.67 -21.92 18.40
C GLY A 397 17.64 -21.13 17.54
N THR A 398 17.12 -20.68 16.40
CA THR A 398 17.84 -19.81 15.47
C THR A 398 17.16 -18.45 15.37
N VAL A 399 17.95 -17.42 15.15
CA VAL A 399 17.50 -16.07 14.84
C VAL A 399 17.99 -15.68 13.45
N ALA A 400 17.17 -14.94 12.71
CA ALA A 400 17.47 -14.41 11.38
C ALA A 400 16.75 -13.08 11.21
N LEU A 401 17.47 -11.97 11.45
CA LEU A 401 16.96 -10.61 11.40
C LEU A 401 17.58 -9.85 10.23
N GLN A 402 16.74 -9.16 9.45
CA GLN A 402 17.19 -8.19 8.45
C GLN A 402 17.65 -6.90 9.10
N GLU A 403 18.56 -6.20 8.44
CA GLU A 403 18.94 -4.83 8.81
C GLU A 403 17.73 -3.92 9.03
N GLN A 404 17.81 -3.11 10.08
CA GLN A 404 16.81 -2.09 10.45
C GLN A 404 17.56 -0.92 11.09
N PRO A 405 18.28 -0.10 10.31
CA PRO A 405 19.21 0.89 10.85
C PRO A 405 18.52 2.01 11.65
N LYS A 406 17.21 2.21 11.46
CA LYS A 406 16.44 3.33 12.04
C LYS A 406 15.32 2.91 12.98
N LYS A 407 15.18 1.62 13.26
CA LYS A 407 14.07 1.09 14.06
C LYS A 407 14.60 0.11 15.08
N ARG A 408 13.95 0.07 16.25
CA ARG A 408 14.13 -1.01 17.20
C ARG A 408 13.63 -2.29 16.56
N THR A 409 14.45 -3.33 16.62
CA THR A 409 14.10 -4.68 16.14
C THR A 409 14.00 -5.58 17.35
N ASN A 410 13.01 -6.45 17.37
CA ASN A 410 12.88 -7.49 18.38
C ASN A 410 12.86 -8.86 17.72
N TRP A 411 13.48 -9.82 18.39
CA TRP A 411 13.32 -11.24 18.14
C TRP A 411 12.72 -11.84 19.38
N THR A 412 11.52 -12.39 19.24
CA THR A 412 10.89 -13.18 20.29
C THR A 412 11.03 -14.64 19.93
N HIS A 413 11.54 -15.42 20.87
CA HIS A 413 11.59 -16.86 20.73
C HIS A 413 10.84 -17.49 21.88
N SER A 414 10.05 -18.48 21.50
CA SER A 414 9.28 -19.29 22.40
C SER A 414 9.77 -20.72 22.26
N VAL A 415 10.23 -21.28 23.37
CA VAL A 415 10.59 -22.69 23.48
C VAL A 415 9.28 -23.47 23.51
N PRO A 416 8.99 -24.29 22.49
CA PRO A 416 7.72 -24.99 22.44
C PRO A 416 7.63 -26.07 23.52
N LEU A 417 6.41 -26.46 23.90
CA LEU A 417 6.19 -27.55 24.84
C LEU A 417 6.78 -28.88 24.32
N PRO A 418 7.26 -29.76 25.22
CA PRO A 418 8.08 -30.91 24.82
C PRO A 418 7.36 -31.97 23.99
N ILE A 419 6.02 -31.96 23.97
CA ILE A 419 5.11 -32.97 23.38
C ILE A 419 5.38 -33.24 21.88
N HIS A 420 6.24 -32.45 21.22
CA HIS A 420 6.57 -32.54 19.80
C HIS A 420 8.06 -32.77 19.48
N MET A 421 8.95 -32.94 20.46
CA MET A 421 10.40 -33.10 20.19
C MET A 421 10.99 -34.37 20.82
N GLY A 422 11.50 -35.29 19.99
CA GLY A 422 12.07 -36.58 20.42
C GLY A 422 13.37 -36.53 21.23
N ASN A 423 13.98 -35.36 21.47
CA ASN A 423 15.16 -35.14 22.33
C ASN A 423 14.76 -34.42 23.64
N GLU A 424 13.72 -34.95 24.28
CA GLU A 424 12.89 -34.34 25.31
C GLU A 424 13.59 -34.07 26.66
N THR A 425 14.69 -34.76 26.98
CA THR A 425 15.29 -34.71 28.32
C THR A 425 16.17 -33.50 28.57
N ASP A 426 17.07 -33.16 27.65
CA ASP A 426 18.20 -32.28 28.00
C ASP A 426 17.75 -30.81 28.07
N MET A 427 16.89 -30.38 27.14
CA MET A 427 16.34 -29.02 27.16
C MET A 427 15.36 -28.80 28.31
N VAL A 428 14.46 -29.77 28.55
CA VAL A 428 13.50 -29.67 29.66
C VAL A 428 14.20 -29.70 31.00
N GLU A 429 15.22 -30.55 31.15
CA GLU A 429 15.98 -30.64 32.40
C GLU A 429 16.83 -29.38 32.62
N THR A 430 17.46 -28.84 31.57
CA THR A 430 18.17 -27.56 31.67
C THR A 430 17.21 -26.44 32.03
N ILE A 431 16.04 -26.34 31.38
CA ILE A 431 15.03 -25.34 31.73
C ILE A 431 14.58 -25.51 33.18
N ARG A 432 14.31 -26.73 33.65
CA ARG A 432 13.94 -27.01 35.06
C ARG A 432 15.04 -26.68 36.06
N ARG A 433 16.30 -26.91 35.70
CA ARG A 433 17.45 -26.55 36.54
C ARG A 433 17.61 -25.04 36.62
N VAL A 434 17.58 -24.38 35.47
CA VAL A 434 17.58 -22.93 35.35
C VAL A 434 16.40 -22.31 36.12
N THR A 435 15.21 -22.91 36.09
CA THR A 435 14.06 -22.53 36.93
C THR A 435 14.42 -22.54 38.42
N ARG A 436 15.14 -23.57 38.89
CA ARG A 436 15.50 -23.73 40.29
C ARG A 436 16.50 -22.67 40.74
N ASP A 437 17.44 -22.35 39.86
CA ASP A 437 18.53 -21.42 40.16
C ASP A 437 18.11 -19.95 39.93
N GLY A 438 17.04 -19.73 39.17
CA GLY A 438 16.41 -18.42 38.95
C GLY A 438 17.13 -17.52 37.95
N VAL A 439 18.22 -17.99 37.35
CA VAL A 439 19.04 -17.25 36.38
C VAL A 439 19.59 -18.18 35.29
N VAL A 440 19.85 -17.63 34.11
CA VAL A 440 20.45 -18.32 32.96
C VAL A 440 21.34 -17.39 32.18
N ASP A 441 22.38 -17.92 31.55
CA ASP A 441 23.13 -17.15 30.55
C ASP A 441 22.51 -17.40 29.18
N VAL A 442 22.33 -16.35 28.38
CA VAL A 442 21.83 -16.48 27.01
C VAL A 442 22.93 -16.10 26.04
N ILE A 443 23.26 -17.01 25.14
CA ILE A 443 24.37 -16.84 24.20
C ILE A 443 23.81 -16.80 22.79
N PHE A 444 24.19 -15.76 22.05
CA PHE A 444 23.99 -15.70 20.62
C PHE A 444 25.33 -15.98 19.93
N GLN A 445 25.33 -16.88 18.95
CA GLN A 445 26.50 -17.19 18.12
C GLN A 445 26.11 -17.14 16.64
N THR A 446 26.84 -16.38 15.82
CA THR A 446 26.60 -16.32 14.37
C THR A 446 26.65 -17.70 13.73
N ASP A 447 25.64 -18.00 12.91
CA ASP A 447 25.58 -19.20 12.06
C ASP A 447 25.03 -18.80 10.68
N PRO A 448 25.88 -18.78 9.63
CA PRO A 448 25.43 -18.45 8.28
C PRO A 448 24.43 -19.48 7.73
N LYS A 449 24.41 -20.73 8.24
CA LYS A 449 23.44 -21.74 7.79
C LYS A 449 22.03 -21.43 8.28
N ALA A 450 21.88 -20.84 9.47
CA ALA A 450 20.61 -20.31 9.94
C ALA A 450 20.07 -19.25 8.98
N ALA A 451 20.94 -18.37 8.46
CA ALA A 451 20.55 -17.34 7.49
C ALA A 451 20.07 -17.94 6.17
N GLU A 452 20.57 -19.11 5.74
CA GLU A 452 20.11 -19.78 4.51
C GLU A 452 18.60 -20.10 4.50
N ARG A 453 17.96 -20.16 5.67
CA ARG A 453 16.50 -20.34 5.76
C ARG A 453 15.71 -19.07 5.43
N ASN A 454 16.36 -17.92 5.44
CA ASN A 454 15.76 -16.62 5.16
C ASN A 454 16.37 -16.02 3.89
N PRO A 455 15.69 -16.08 2.72
CA PRO A 455 16.23 -15.62 1.43
C PRO A 455 16.48 -14.11 1.34
N MET A 456 16.29 -13.37 2.43
CA MET A 456 16.46 -11.92 2.52
C MET A 456 17.76 -11.52 3.22
N ILE A 457 18.59 -12.51 3.58
CA ILE A 457 19.85 -12.32 4.28
C ILE A 457 20.94 -12.96 3.42
N ASP A 458 21.71 -12.14 2.71
CA ASP A 458 22.81 -12.59 1.85
C ASP A 458 24.17 -12.51 2.56
N GLU A 459 24.22 -11.78 3.67
CA GLU A 459 25.39 -11.59 4.50
C GLU A 459 25.00 -11.52 5.99
N VAL A 460 25.91 -11.93 6.87
CA VAL A 460 25.75 -11.85 8.33
C VAL A 460 27.06 -11.42 8.97
N VAL A 461 26.98 -10.62 10.02
CA VAL A 461 28.17 -10.21 10.78
C VAL A 461 28.63 -11.37 11.68
N ASP A 462 29.94 -11.65 11.67
CA ASP A 462 30.55 -12.60 12.59
C ASP A 462 30.60 -12.00 14.00
N LEU A 463 29.85 -12.57 14.94
CA LEU A 463 29.84 -12.12 16.32
C LEU A 463 29.27 -13.18 17.26
N GLU A 464 29.74 -13.09 18.51
CA GLU A 464 29.21 -13.81 19.65
C GLU A 464 28.98 -12.79 20.78
N PHE A 465 27.83 -12.85 21.45
CA PHE A 465 27.59 -12.07 22.66
C PHE A 465 26.76 -12.84 23.68
N HIS A 466 26.91 -12.42 24.92
CA HIS A 466 26.37 -13.08 26.09
C HIS A 466 25.44 -12.13 26.83
N PHE A 467 24.40 -12.68 27.42
CA PHE A 467 23.61 -12.04 28.45
C PHE A 467 23.79 -12.84 29.73
N ASP A 468 24.56 -12.30 30.66
CA ASP A 468 24.90 -12.98 31.90
C ASP A 468 23.75 -12.85 32.92
N ALA A 469 23.45 -13.95 33.61
CA ALA A 469 22.50 -13.99 34.71
C ALA A 469 21.10 -13.41 34.38
N VAL A 470 20.56 -13.74 33.20
CA VAL A 470 19.19 -13.41 32.79
C VAL A 470 18.21 -14.03 33.79
N PRO A 471 17.40 -13.24 34.51
CA PRO A 471 16.41 -13.74 35.45
C PRO A 471 15.40 -14.65 34.75
N VAL A 472 15.02 -15.70 35.46
CA VAL A 472 13.99 -16.63 35.01
C VAL A 472 12.76 -16.49 35.90
N GLU A 473 11.65 -16.08 35.29
CA GLU A 473 10.39 -15.80 35.99
C GLU A 473 9.33 -16.82 35.56
N TRP A 474 8.67 -17.45 36.54
CA TRP A 474 7.62 -18.43 36.31
C TRP A 474 6.29 -17.89 36.78
N PHE A 475 5.28 -18.06 35.94
CA PHE A 475 3.93 -17.57 36.18
C PHE A 475 2.94 -18.72 36.26
N GLU A 476 1.92 -18.56 37.11
CA GLU A 476 0.82 -19.53 37.20
C GLU A 476 -0.11 -19.43 36.00
N SER A 477 -0.14 -18.28 35.33
CA SER A 477 -0.94 -18.07 34.12
C SER A 477 -0.27 -17.19 33.07
N MET A 478 -0.66 -17.37 31.80
CA MET A 478 -0.24 -16.50 30.69
C MET A 478 -0.60 -15.02 30.94
N GLY A 479 -1.72 -14.75 31.61
CA GLY A 479 -2.16 -13.37 31.89
C GLY A 479 -1.19 -12.61 32.80
N GLU A 480 -0.70 -13.29 33.83
CA GLU A 480 0.33 -12.75 34.74
C GLU A 480 1.66 -12.56 34.00
N MET A 481 2.07 -13.56 33.19
CA MET A 481 3.27 -13.47 32.36
C MET A 481 3.24 -12.24 31.45
N TYR A 482 2.14 -12.00 30.73
CA TYR A 482 2.02 -10.84 29.86
C TYR A 482 2.06 -9.51 30.63
N GLN A 483 1.44 -9.43 31.82
CA GLN A 483 1.49 -8.22 32.65
C GLN A 483 2.90 -7.93 33.16
N ALA A 484 3.64 -8.98 33.56
CA ALA A 484 5.02 -8.85 34.03
C ALA A 484 5.97 -8.41 32.91
N ARG A 485 5.82 -8.95 31.69
CA ARG A 485 6.63 -8.55 30.53
C ARG A 485 6.50 -7.08 30.17
N VAL A 486 5.35 -6.45 30.42
CA VAL A 486 5.16 -5.00 30.20
C VAL A 486 5.94 -4.17 31.22
N GLN A 487 6.26 -4.72 32.39
CA GLN A 487 6.91 -4.02 33.50
C GLN A 487 8.40 -4.31 33.63
N SER A 488 8.92 -5.37 33.01
CA SER A 488 10.32 -5.77 33.15
C SER A 488 11.28 -4.82 32.43
N ALA A 489 12.40 -4.53 33.08
CA ALA A 489 13.49 -3.77 32.47
C ALA A 489 14.36 -4.72 31.62
N PRO A 490 14.72 -4.35 30.38
CA PRO A 490 15.59 -5.17 29.53
C PRO A 490 17.04 -5.17 30.04
N ILE A 491 17.72 -6.30 29.90
CA ILE A 491 19.10 -6.55 30.38
C ILE A 491 20.07 -6.38 29.21
N PRO A 492 21.10 -5.52 29.29
CA PRO A 492 22.03 -5.29 28.18
C PRO A 492 22.97 -6.49 27.96
N ALA A 493 23.43 -6.69 26.73
CA ALA A 493 24.48 -7.68 26.43
C ALA A 493 25.85 -7.26 26.98
N SER A 494 26.70 -8.22 27.31
CA SER A 494 28.11 -8.03 27.66
C SER A 494 29.02 -8.41 26.47
N GLU A 495 30.13 -7.68 26.30
CA GLU A 495 31.22 -8.12 25.41
C GLU A 495 32.04 -9.15 26.19
N HIS A 496 32.15 -10.38 25.68
CA HIS A 496 33.10 -11.35 26.23
C HIS A 496 34.48 -11.02 25.64
N SER A 497 35.35 -10.38 26.43
CA SER A 497 36.76 -10.25 26.08
C SER A 497 37.46 -11.56 26.43
N GLU A 498 37.92 -12.31 25.43
CA GLU A 498 38.92 -13.36 25.61
C GLU A 498 40.25 -12.69 26.04
N ASP A 499 40.38 -12.37 27.32
CA ASP A 499 41.66 -11.97 27.96
C ASP A 499 42.45 -13.18 28.46
#